data_AF-A0ABD5WB43-F1
#
_entry.id   AF-A0ABD5WB43-F1
#
_cell.length_a   1.000
_cell.length_b   1.000
_cell.length_c   1.000
_cell.angle_alpha   90.00
_cell.angle_beta   90.00
_cell.angle_gamma   90.00
#
_symmetry.space_group_name_H-M   'P 1'
#
loop_
_entity.id
_entity.type
_entity.pdbx_description
1 polymer ?
#
loop_
_entity_poly.entity_id
_entity_poly.type
_entity_poly.pdbx_seq_one_letter_code
_entity_poly.pdbx_strand_id
1 'polypeptide(L)'
;MDGSVVHVTEAATRAENANATELLLAHEFAHIVQEQYGWMSEVEDWSTLDERNARIMAIEGAAVRTERAYTERYRVTTAHSFSSDYRDPYRGFLNDRYRHGLAYAEHHRAVESPDTFYAEAPSTTAAVLRPSEPVPTTIEPSVSVSASGWTASDRTRAGEYVVRWILRSQLPANRSAAAAAGWVGDELVTLSDGDRTAHVLTVVWADESEAAEFERAADEYLSAFADRTGPDRYARAGLSYRLERTGPRVTTLSIGPDAFVPNGTVEANVTTTPAS
;
A
#
# COMPACT_ATOMS: atom_id res chain seq x y z
N MET A 1 8.11 15.58 14.93
CA MET A 1 8.49 16.83 14.20
C MET A 1 7.94 18.08 14.92
N ASP A 2 8.50 19.29 14.70
CA ASP A 2 7.96 20.57 15.21
C ASP A 2 6.68 20.94 14.43
N GLY A 3 5.55 21.05 15.13
CA GLY A 3 4.18 21.15 14.59
C GLY A 3 3.81 22.51 13.99
N SER A 4 4.69 23.10 13.18
CA SER A 4 4.49 24.44 12.61
C SER A 4 4.51 24.50 11.08
N VAL A 5 4.58 23.36 10.38
CA VAL A 5 4.57 23.34 8.91
C VAL A 5 3.37 22.56 8.38
N VAL A 6 2.27 23.29 8.17
CA VAL A 6 1.19 22.86 7.28
C VAL A 6 1.77 22.85 5.87
N HIS A 7 1.86 21.69 5.22
CA HIS A 7 2.19 21.59 3.81
C HIS A 7 0.98 22.05 2.99
N VAL A 8 0.78 23.37 2.94
CA VAL A 8 -0.08 24.02 1.95
C VAL A 8 0.54 23.68 0.60
N THR A 9 0.03 22.62 -0.04
CA THR A 9 0.53 22.18 -1.34
C THR A 9 0.43 23.34 -2.33
N GLU A 10 1.33 23.38 -3.32
CA GLU A 10 1.30 24.34 -4.44
C GLU A 10 -0.04 24.35 -5.20
N ALA A 11 -0.93 23.36 -4.96
CA ALA A 11 -2.30 23.34 -5.43
C ALA A 11 -3.19 24.38 -4.74
N ALA A 12 -2.95 24.69 -3.45
CA ALA A 12 -3.67 25.71 -2.70
C ALA A 12 -3.38 27.13 -3.19
N THR A 13 -2.15 27.39 -3.65
CA THR A 13 -1.74 28.67 -4.23
C THR A 13 -2.04 28.80 -5.72
N ARG A 14 -2.33 27.68 -6.41
CA ARG A 14 -2.86 27.66 -7.79
C ARG A 14 -4.39 27.54 -7.87
N ALA A 15 -5.09 27.37 -6.74
CA ALA A 15 -6.54 27.32 -6.72
C ALA A 15 -7.11 28.72 -7.01
N GLU A 16 -7.34 29.04 -8.28
CA GLU A 16 -8.14 30.20 -8.72
C GLU A 16 -9.63 30.10 -8.31
N ASN A 17 -10.00 29.14 -7.44
CA ASN A 17 -11.36 28.81 -7.07
C ASN A 17 -11.53 28.74 -5.55
N ALA A 18 -12.25 29.71 -4.99
CA ALA A 18 -12.52 29.83 -3.55
C ALA A 18 -13.11 28.55 -2.94
N ASN A 19 -13.92 27.80 -3.69
CA ASN A 19 -14.52 26.56 -3.20
C ASN A 19 -13.46 25.44 -3.02
N ALA A 20 -12.41 25.42 -3.85
CA ALA A 20 -11.33 24.44 -3.70
C ALA A 20 -10.45 24.77 -2.48
N THR A 21 -10.22 26.05 -2.21
CA THR A 21 -9.55 26.50 -0.98
C THR A 21 -10.37 26.16 0.26
N GLU A 22 -11.69 26.37 0.23
CA GLU A 22 -12.59 26.07 1.34
C GLU A 22 -12.60 24.57 1.69
N LEU A 23 -12.56 23.68 0.69
CA LEU A 23 -12.44 22.24 0.94
C LEU A 23 -11.12 21.83 1.54
N LEU A 24 -10.03 22.36 0.99
CA LEU A 24 -8.71 22.09 1.54
C LEU A 24 -8.67 22.54 3.01
N LEU A 25 -9.23 23.70 3.34
CA LEU A 25 -9.31 24.15 4.74
C LEU A 25 -10.15 23.23 5.61
N ALA A 26 -11.27 22.68 5.11
CA ALA A 26 -12.06 21.70 5.86
C ALA A 26 -11.29 20.40 6.13
N HIS A 27 -10.50 19.94 5.14
CA HIS A 27 -9.61 18.76 5.26
C HIS A 27 -8.50 19.03 6.28
N GLU A 28 -7.76 20.13 6.13
CA GLU A 28 -6.66 20.50 7.04
C GLU A 28 -7.17 20.80 8.47
N PHE A 29 -8.39 21.33 8.61
CA PHE A 29 -9.00 21.51 9.93
C PHE A 29 -9.22 20.16 10.64
N ALA A 30 -9.59 19.12 9.89
CA ALA A 30 -9.70 17.77 10.47
C ALA A 30 -8.33 17.30 11.00
N HIS A 31 -7.24 17.54 10.27
CA HIS A 31 -5.88 17.23 10.74
C HIS A 31 -5.50 18.02 11.99
N ILE A 32 -5.86 19.31 12.11
CA ILE A 32 -5.62 20.09 13.33
C ILE A 32 -6.33 19.44 14.53
N VAL A 33 -7.58 19.01 14.36
CA VAL A 33 -8.32 18.31 15.43
C VAL A 33 -7.64 16.98 15.74
N GLN A 34 -7.29 16.18 14.73
CA GLN A 34 -6.61 14.90 14.94
C GLN A 34 -5.30 15.05 15.71
N GLU A 35 -4.50 16.07 15.41
CA GLU A 35 -3.25 16.38 16.11
C GLU A 35 -3.52 16.82 17.56
N GLN A 36 -4.48 17.72 17.80
CA GLN A 36 -4.81 18.22 19.14
C GLN A 36 -5.25 17.12 20.11
N TYR A 37 -5.89 16.07 19.59
CA TYR A 37 -6.34 14.92 20.37
C TYR A 37 -5.30 13.78 20.40
N GLY A 38 -4.13 13.95 19.76
CA GLY A 38 -3.07 12.94 19.73
C GLY A 38 -3.39 11.73 18.85
N TRP A 39 -4.40 11.79 17.98
CA TRP A 39 -4.77 10.68 17.10
C TRP A 39 -3.76 10.47 15.95
N MET A 40 -2.82 11.41 15.78
CA MET A 40 -1.74 11.33 14.80
C MET A 40 -0.39 10.97 15.43
N SER A 41 -0.25 11.03 16.77
CA SER A 41 1.05 11.01 17.47
C SER A 41 1.75 9.65 17.53
N GLU A 42 1.41 8.75 16.62
CA GLU A 42 1.99 7.42 16.51
C GLU A 42 2.48 7.12 15.07
N VAL A 43 2.25 8.01 14.08
CA VAL A 43 2.69 7.82 12.67
C VAL A 43 4.21 7.71 12.49
N GLU A 44 4.99 8.17 13.46
CA GLU A 44 6.46 8.10 13.46
C GLU A 44 7.01 6.79 14.06
N ASP A 45 6.22 5.98 14.78
CA ASP A 45 6.68 4.82 15.58
C ASP A 45 6.37 3.43 14.94
N TRP A 46 5.93 3.39 13.67
CA TRP A 46 5.41 2.16 13.06
C TRP A 46 6.47 1.18 12.58
N SER A 47 6.15 -0.11 12.80
CA SER A 47 7.03 -1.24 12.54
C SER A 47 7.16 -1.59 11.05
N THR A 48 6.14 -1.31 10.23
CA THR A 48 6.07 -1.77 8.83
C THR A 48 5.44 -0.76 7.86
N LEU A 49 5.73 -0.91 6.57
CA LEU A 49 5.11 -0.12 5.49
C LEU A 49 3.59 -0.34 5.42
N ASP A 50 3.12 -1.56 5.63
CA ASP A 50 1.71 -1.93 5.66
C ASP A 50 0.95 -1.18 6.76
N GLU A 51 1.43 -1.28 8.01
CA GLU A 51 0.84 -0.60 9.16
C GLU A 51 0.79 0.92 8.97
N ARG A 52 1.90 1.50 8.48
CA ARG A 52 1.98 2.92 8.17
C ARG A 52 0.92 3.33 7.14
N ASN A 53 0.76 2.55 6.07
CA ASN A 53 -0.24 2.84 5.04
C ASN A 53 -1.67 2.70 5.58
N ALA A 54 -1.94 1.65 6.36
CA ALA A 54 -3.27 1.41 6.94
C ALA A 54 -3.72 2.58 7.81
N ARG A 55 -2.85 3.07 8.69
CA ARG A 55 -3.14 4.21 9.56
C ARG A 55 -3.26 5.53 8.81
N ILE A 56 -2.38 5.80 7.84
CA ILE A 56 -2.52 6.98 6.97
C ILE A 56 -3.87 6.95 6.27
N MET A 57 -4.30 5.81 5.73
CA MET A 57 -5.62 5.71 5.10
C MET A 57 -6.76 6.01 6.09
N ALA A 58 -6.71 5.49 7.32
CA ALA A 58 -7.73 5.81 8.33
C ALA A 58 -7.79 7.32 8.64
N ILE A 59 -6.62 7.94 8.87
CA ILE A 59 -6.48 9.38 9.17
C ILE A 59 -7.00 10.24 8.01
N GLU A 60 -6.51 10.00 6.80
CA GLU A 60 -6.88 10.74 5.60
C GLU A 60 -8.35 10.50 5.24
N GLY A 61 -8.83 9.27 5.41
CA GLY A 61 -10.22 8.91 5.19
C GLY A 61 -11.20 9.68 6.07
N ALA A 62 -10.88 9.83 7.36
CA ALA A 62 -11.69 10.62 8.29
C ALA A 62 -11.64 12.13 7.99
N ALA A 63 -10.50 12.64 7.49
CA ALA A 63 -10.39 14.02 7.03
C ALA A 63 -11.26 14.27 5.78
N VAL A 64 -11.20 13.39 4.77
CA VAL A 64 -12.06 13.46 3.58
C VAL A 64 -13.54 13.30 3.92
N ARG A 65 -13.86 12.48 4.92
CA ARG A 65 -15.23 12.35 5.44
C ARG A 65 -15.71 13.68 6.04
N THR A 66 -14.84 14.40 6.75
CA THR A 66 -15.14 15.72 7.30
C THR A 66 -15.39 16.74 6.19
N GLU A 67 -14.58 16.71 5.14
CA GLU A 67 -14.80 17.50 3.92
C GLU A 67 -16.19 17.20 3.29
N ARG A 68 -16.58 15.92 3.18
CA ARG A 68 -17.91 15.52 2.68
C ARG A 68 -19.05 16.04 3.56
N ALA A 69 -18.92 15.93 4.89
CA ALA A 69 -19.92 16.46 5.80
C ALA A 69 -20.04 17.99 5.71
N TYR A 70 -18.92 18.68 5.51
CA TYR A 70 -18.87 20.13 5.30
C TYR A 70 -19.58 20.54 4.01
N THR A 71 -19.23 19.92 2.88
CA THR A 71 -19.85 20.19 1.57
C THR A 71 -21.35 19.94 1.59
N GLU A 72 -21.80 18.84 2.19
CA GLU A 72 -23.22 18.51 2.32
C GLU A 72 -23.96 19.58 3.15
N ARG A 73 -23.38 19.98 4.29
CA ARG A 73 -23.99 20.96 5.20
C ARG A 73 -24.08 22.36 4.58
N TYR A 74 -23.02 22.83 3.93
CA TYR A 74 -22.92 24.19 3.41
C TYR A 74 -23.24 24.29 1.91
N ARG A 75 -23.58 23.16 1.26
CA ARG A 75 -23.92 23.07 -0.17
C ARG A 75 -22.82 23.63 -1.08
N VAL A 76 -21.57 23.47 -0.67
CA VAL A 76 -20.41 23.86 -1.47
C VAL A 76 -20.30 22.89 -2.64
N THR A 77 -20.43 23.39 -3.86
CA THR A 77 -20.30 22.58 -5.08
C THR A 77 -18.87 22.64 -5.57
N THR A 78 -18.22 21.47 -5.59
CA THR A 78 -16.87 21.33 -6.15
C THR A 78 -16.83 20.09 -7.02
N ALA A 79 -15.94 20.11 -8.01
CA ALA A 79 -15.57 18.94 -8.79
C ALA A 79 -14.34 18.24 -8.16
N HIS A 80 -14.19 18.27 -6.83
CA HIS A 80 -13.09 17.57 -6.18
C HIS A 80 -13.41 16.07 -6.10
N SER A 81 -12.95 15.36 -7.13
CA SER A 81 -12.80 13.92 -7.08
C SER A 81 -11.34 13.65 -6.78
N PHE A 82 -11.05 12.82 -5.77
CA PHE A 82 -9.77 12.10 -5.70
C PHE A 82 -9.74 11.10 -6.86
N SER A 83 -9.68 11.60 -8.09
CA SER A 83 -9.49 10.75 -9.26
C SER A 83 -8.07 10.25 -9.19
N SER A 84 -7.90 8.94 -9.20
CA SER A 84 -6.59 8.34 -9.33
C SER A 84 -6.09 8.61 -10.75
N ASP A 85 -5.36 9.72 -10.92
CA ASP A 85 -4.66 9.99 -12.17
C ASP A 85 -3.40 9.12 -12.22
N TYR A 86 -3.54 7.93 -12.79
CA TYR A 86 -2.46 6.96 -12.91
C TYR A 86 -1.37 7.37 -13.92
N ARG A 87 -1.48 8.53 -14.58
CA ARG A 87 -0.37 9.11 -15.37
C ARG A 87 0.76 9.62 -14.49
N ASP A 88 0.45 9.95 -13.23
CA ASP A 88 1.42 10.24 -12.18
C ASP A 88 1.31 9.13 -11.11
N PRO A 89 2.18 8.10 -11.16
CA PRO A 89 2.12 6.97 -10.25
C PRO A 89 2.23 7.35 -8.77
N TYR A 90 2.95 8.44 -8.45
CA TYR A 90 3.08 8.90 -7.08
C TYR A 90 1.76 9.52 -6.59
N ARG A 91 1.17 10.42 -7.39
CA ARG A 91 -0.14 11.01 -7.05
C ARG A 91 -1.26 9.98 -7.04
N GLY A 92 -1.25 9.03 -7.97
CA GLY A 92 -2.21 7.93 -7.99
C GLY A 92 -2.15 7.11 -6.69
N PHE A 93 -0.94 6.79 -6.21
CA PHE A 93 -0.74 6.04 -4.97
C PHE A 93 -1.19 6.82 -3.73
N LEU A 94 -1.07 8.14 -3.74
CA LEU A 94 -1.64 8.97 -2.68
C LEU A 94 -3.17 9.04 -2.77
N ASN A 95 -3.72 9.28 -3.96
CA ASN A 95 -5.17 9.41 -4.20
C ASN A 95 -5.95 8.14 -3.83
N ASP A 96 -5.39 6.95 -4.09
CA ASP A 96 -6.05 5.70 -3.71
C ASP A 96 -6.10 5.52 -2.17
N ARG A 97 -5.17 6.11 -1.39
CA ARG A 97 -5.26 6.11 0.08
C ARG A 97 -6.47 6.90 0.57
N TYR A 98 -6.71 8.09 0.02
CA TYR A 98 -7.89 8.90 0.34
C TYR A 98 -9.19 8.15 0.04
N ARG A 99 -9.27 7.51 -1.13
CA ARG A 99 -10.47 6.77 -1.55
C ARG A 99 -10.75 5.56 -0.67
N HIS A 100 -9.74 4.75 -0.38
CA HIS A 100 -9.89 3.56 0.46
C HIS A 100 -10.12 3.92 1.93
N GLY A 101 -9.37 4.90 2.43
CA GLY A 101 -9.57 5.47 3.76
C GLY A 101 -10.97 5.98 3.99
N LEU A 102 -11.52 6.71 3.03
CA LEU A 102 -12.88 7.23 3.12
C LEU A 102 -13.92 6.10 3.19
N ALA A 103 -13.78 5.07 2.34
CA ALA A 103 -14.66 3.92 2.38
C ALA A 103 -14.62 3.21 3.76
N TYR A 104 -13.42 3.08 4.33
CA TYR A 104 -13.22 2.56 5.68
C TYR A 104 -13.89 3.45 6.74
N ALA A 105 -13.68 4.77 6.71
CA ALA A 105 -14.29 5.72 7.65
C ALA A 105 -15.82 5.81 7.51
N GLU A 106 -16.35 5.62 6.30
CA GLU A 106 -17.80 5.52 6.06
C GLU A 106 -18.42 4.23 6.60
N HIS A 107 -17.67 3.13 6.56
CA HIS A 107 -18.11 1.85 7.12
C HIS A 107 -18.30 1.94 8.66
N HIS A 108 -17.35 2.56 9.35
CA HIS A 108 -17.32 2.60 10.82
C HIS A 108 -18.14 3.75 11.44
N ARG A 109 -18.68 4.64 10.60
CA ARG A 109 -19.33 5.90 11.02
C ARG A 109 -20.45 5.81 12.04
N ALA A 110 -21.14 4.67 12.08
CA ALA A 110 -22.38 4.51 12.84
C ALA A 110 -22.13 3.82 14.19
N VAL A 111 -20.94 3.27 14.38
CA VAL A 111 -20.64 2.34 15.48
C VAL A 111 -19.56 2.85 16.42
N GLU A 112 -18.76 3.84 16.02
CA GLU A 112 -17.59 4.27 16.76
C GLU A 112 -17.60 5.76 17.13
N SER A 113 -17.05 6.07 18.30
CA SER A 113 -16.62 7.43 18.64
C SER A 113 -15.30 7.76 17.93
N PRO A 114 -14.95 9.04 17.72
CA PRO A 114 -13.64 9.39 17.15
C PRO A 114 -12.47 8.75 17.91
N ASP A 115 -12.50 8.74 19.24
CA ASP A 115 -11.46 8.10 20.06
C ASP A 115 -11.33 6.60 19.75
N THR A 116 -12.46 5.90 19.65
CA THR A 116 -12.47 4.46 19.31
C THR A 116 -11.95 4.23 17.89
N PHE A 117 -12.40 5.03 16.91
CA PHE A 117 -11.99 4.89 15.52
C PHE A 117 -10.47 4.96 15.32
N TYR A 118 -9.80 5.91 16.00
CA TYR A 118 -8.34 6.02 15.88
C TYR A 118 -7.59 5.04 16.78
N ALA A 119 -8.09 4.74 17.98
CA ALA A 119 -7.46 3.78 18.88
C ALA A 119 -7.51 2.34 18.35
N GLU A 120 -8.57 2.00 17.60
CA GLU A 120 -8.78 0.66 17.01
C GLU A 120 -8.49 0.63 15.50
N ALA A 121 -7.79 1.64 14.98
CA ALA A 121 -7.42 1.69 13.57
C ALA A 121 -6.60 0.45 13.18
N PRO A 122 -6.89 -0.19 12.04
CA PRO A 122 -6.28 -1.45 11.65
C PRO A 122 -4.79 -1.30 11.39
N SER A 123 -4.04 -2.35 11.71
CA SER A 123 -2.59 -2.46 11.46
C SER A 123 -2.23 -3.03 10.07
N THR A 124 -3.23 -3.33 9.24
CA THR A 124 -3.04 -3.86 7.88
C THR A 124 -3.87 -3.10 6.86
N THR A 125 -3.29 -2.88 5.69
CA THR A 125 -4.01 -2.27 4.56
C THR A 125 -5.12 -3.19 4.05
N ALA A 126 -4.98 -4.52 4.19
CA ALA A 126 -6.02 -5.48 3.87
C ALA A 126 -7.35 -5.16 4.60
N ALA A 127 -7.31 -4.86 5.90
CA ALA A 127 -8.48 -4.50 6.68
C ALA A 127 -9.10 -3.16 6.25
N VAL A 128 -8.28 -2.17 5.87
CA VAL A 128 -8.78 -0.89 5.33
C VAL A 128 -9.41 -1.08 3.96
N LEU A 129 -8.81 -1.91 3.10
CA LEU A 129 -9.24 -2.15 1.73
C LEU A 129 -10.54 -2.97 1.65
N ARG A 130 -10.84 -3.76 2.69
CA ARG A 130 -12.02 -4.63 2.80
C ARG A 130 -12.70 -4.48 4.17
N PRO A 131 -13.26 -3.29 4.48
CA PRO A 131 -13.77 -2.99 5.82
C PRO A 131 -14.97 -3.85 6.23
N SER A 132 -15.67 -4.47 5.28
CA SER A 132 -16.80 -5.37 5.55
C SER A 132 -16.40 -6.82 5.84
N GLU A 133 -15.12 -7.16 5.71
CA GLU A 133 -14.62 -8.51 5.93
C GLU A 133 -13.92 -8.62 7.29
N PRO A 134 -13.83 -9.83 7.87
CA PRO A 134 -12.98 -10.05 9.04
C PRO A 134 -11.54 -9.62 8.76
N VAL A 135 -10.92 -8.96 9.75
CA VAL A 135 -9.49 -8.63 9.67
C VAL A 135 -8.69 -9.94 9.48
N PRO A 136 -7.89 -10.06 8.42
CA PRO A 136 -7.14 -11.29 8.18
C PRO A 136 -6.11 -11.50 9.30
N THR A 137 -5.96 -12.75 9.75
CA THR A 137 -4.83 -13.11 10.61
C THR A 137 -3.54 -13.01 9.78
N THR A 138 -2.72 -12.02 10.10
CA THR A 138 -1.43 -11.81 9.42
C THR A 138 -0.48 -12.97 9.70
N ILE A 139 0.16 -13.49 8.65
CA ILE A 139 1.22 -14.50 8.71
C ILE A 139 2.53 -13.82 8.30
N GLU A 140 3.51 -13.79 9.19
CA GLU A 140 4.83 -13.23 8.89
C GLU A 140 5.74 -14.31 8.28
N PRO A 141 6.02 -14.28 6.97
CA PRO A 141 7.04 -15.16 6.41
C PRO A 141 8.43 -14.72 6.87
N SER A 142 9.31 -15.70 7.12
CA SER A 142 10.74 -15.46 7.30
C SER A 142 11.46 -15.79 6.00
N VAL A 143 11.92 -14.76 5.29
CA VAL A 143 12.56 -14.89 3.98
C VAL A 143 14.08 -14.80 4.11
N SER A 144 14.74 -15.87 3.69
CA SER A 144 16.18 -15.94 3.51
C SER A 144 16.52 -15.76 2.04
N VAL A 145 17.28 -14.70 1.74
CA VAL A 145 17.78 -14.42 0.39
C VAL A 145 19.30 -14.61 0.40
N SER A 146 19.79 -15.50 -0.46
CA SER A 146 21.23 -15.72 -0.66
C SER A 146 21.62 -15.31 -2.07
N ALA A 147 22.38 -14.20 -2.19
CA ALA A 147 22.90 -13.69 -3.45
C ALA A 147 24.33 -13.17 -3.23
N SER A 148 25.27 -13.63 -4.06
CA SER A 148 26.69 -13.29 -3.90
C SER A 148 26.93 -11.79 -4.10
N GLY A 149 27.58 -11.15 -3.12
CA GLY A 149 27.86 -9.71 -3.16
C GLY A 149 26.68 -8.81 -2.73
N TRP A 150 25.53 -9.40 -2.36
CA TRP A 150 24.36 -8.66 -1.92
C TRP A 150 24.10 -8.91 -0.44
N THR A 151 23.75 -7.85 0.29
CA THR A 151 23.39 -7.92 1.71
C THR A 151 22.01 -7.30 1.92
N ALA A 152 21.17 -7.94 2.73
CA ALA A 152 19.88 -7.36 3.12
C ALA A 152 20.13 -6.09 3.97
N SER A 153 19.61 -4.96 3.51
CA SER A 153 19.75 -3.65 4.16
C SER A 153 18.49 -3.22 4.90
N ASP A 154 17.32 -3.68 4.47
CA ASP A 154 16.03 -3.34 5.07
C ASP A 154 15.00 -4.47 4.86
N ARG A 155 14.07 -4.58 5.81
CA ARG A 155 12.98 -5.57 5.80
C ARG A 155 11.71 -4.94 6.33
N THR A 156 10.61 -5.14 5.61
CA THR A 156 9.31 -4.60 6.03
C THR A 156 8.16 -5.44 5.50
N ARG A 157 7.02 -5.40 6.17
CA ARG A 157 5.75 -5.84 5.58
C ARG A 157 5.24 -4.75 4.65
N ALA A 158 5.13 -5.04 3.36
CA ALA A 158 4.67 -4.11 2.33
C ALA A 158 3.15 -3.93 2.38
N GLY A 159 2.41 -5.02 2.58
CA GLY A 159 0.96 -4.99 2.69
C GLY A 159 0.25 -5.18 1.35
N GLU A 160 -1.02 -5.58 1.44
CA GLU A 160 -1.87 -5.79 0.27
C GLU A 160 -1.95 -4.54 -0.63
N TYR A 161 -1.96 -3.35 -0.04
CA TYR A 161 -2.03 -2.12 -0.83
C TYR A 161 -0.87 -1.97 -1.81
N VAL A 162 0.35 -2.30 -1.38
CA VAL A 162 1.54 -2.23 -2.23
C VAL A 162 1.46 -3.28 -3.33
N VAL A 163 1.01 -4.50 -3.00
CA VAL A 163 0.80 -5.58 -3.98
C VAL A 163 -0.21 -5.16 -5.06
N ARG A 164 -1.37 -4.61 -4.65
CA ARG A 164 -2.36 -4.05 -5.57
C ARG A 164 -1.76 -2.96 -6.44
N TRP A 165 -0.97 -2.06 -5.86
CA TRP A 165 -0.40 -0.93 -6.56
C TRP A 165 0.62 -1.32 -7.63
N ILE A 166 1.48 -2.31 -7.36
CA ILE A 166 2.42 -2.86 -8.34
C ILE A 166 1.66 -3.30 -9.60
N LEU A 167 0.61 -4.11 -9.41
CA LEU A 167 -0.20 -4.63 -10.51
C LEU A 167 -0.98 -3.52 -11.24
N ARG A 168 -1.47 -2.52 -10.51
CA ARG A 168 -2.30 -1.43 -11.04
C ARG A 168 -1.64 -0.59 -12.12
N SER A 169 -0.31 -0.59 -12.18
CA SER A 169 0.41 0.19 -13.18
C SER A 169 0.20 -0.33 -14.61
N GLN A 170 -0.13 -1.61 -14.80
CA GLN A 170 -0.48 -2.18 -16.12
C GLN A 170 -1.86 -2.84 -16.15
N LEU A 171 -2.45 -3.19 -15.00
CA LEU A 171 -3.71 -3.93 -14.95
C LEU A 171 -4.90 -3.04 -14.54
N PRO A 172 -6.11 -3.35 -15.02
CA PRO A 172 -7.34 -2.71 -14.57
C PRO A 172 -7.61 -2.88 -13.07
N ALA A 173 -8.45 -1.98 -12.53
CA ALA A 173 -8.74 -1.87 -11.09
C ALA A 173 -9.20 -3.15 -10.43
N ASN A 174 -10.23 -3.72 -11.02
CA ASN A 174 -10.85 -4.94 -10.60
C ASN A 174 -9.88 -6.11 -10.68
N ARG A 175 -9.02 -6.14 -11.70
CA ARG A 175 -8.03 -7.22 -11.88
C ARG A 175 -6.95 -7.16 -10.81
N SER A 176 -6.36 -6.00 -10.55
CA SER A 176 -5.36 -5.83 -9.49
C SER A 176 -5.93 -6.07 -8.10
N ALA A 177 -7.16 -5.62 -7.84
CA ALA A 177 -7.84 -5.85 -6.56
C ALA A 177 -8.13 -7.33 -6.33
N ALA A 178 -8.65 -8.03 -7.34
CA ALA A 178 -8.92 -9.47 -7.26
C ALA A 178 -7.63 -10.27 -7.03
N ALA A 179 -6.56 -9.95 -7.77
CA ALA A 179 -5.28 -10.64 -7.67
C ALA A 179 -4.57 -10.50 -6.33
N ALA A 180 -4.89 -9.46 -5.54
CA ALA A 180 -4.29 -9.23 -4.24
C ALA A 180 -5.22 -9.60 -3.07
N ALA A 181 -6.48 -9.97 -3.34
CA ALA A 181 -7.51 -10.09 -2.32
C ALA A 181 -7.18 -11.16 -1.26
N GLY A 182 -6.58 -12.28 -1.67
CA GLY A 182 -6.14 -13.32 -0.75
C GLY A 182 -4.84 -13.03 -0.01
N TRP A 183 -4.32 -11.80 0.00
CA TRP A 183 -3.13 -11.48 0.78
C TRP A 183 -3.36 -11.75 2.27
N VAL A 184 -2.44 -12.47 2.92
CA VAL A 184 -2.47 -12.68 4.38
C VAL A 184 -1.15 -12.35 5.06
N GLY A 185 -0.16 -11.84 4.32
CA GLY A 185 1.13 -11.45 4.86
C GLY A 185 2.21 -11.44 3.79
N ASP A 186 3.26 -10.69 4.02
CA ASP A 186 4.42 -10.64 3.13
C ASP A 186 5.68 -10.22 3.88
N GLU A 187 6.82 -10.40 3.23
CA GLU A 187 8.06 -9.72 3.60
C GLU A 187 8.71 -9.15 2.33
N LEU A 188 8.96 -7.85 2.35
CA LEU A 188 9.77 -7.15 1.37
C LEU A 188 11.18 -6.99 1.92
N VAL A 189 12.13 -7.69 1.29
CA VAL A 189 13.55 -7.58 1.60
C VAL A 189 14.20 -6.66 0.58
N THR A 190 14.84 -5.59 1.05
CA THR A 190 15.71 -4.75 0.22
C THR A 190 17.15 -5.18 0.40
N LEU A 191 17.85 -5.42 -0.71
CA LEU A 191 19.25 -5.81 -0.74
C LEU A 191 20.09 -4.72 -1.41
N SER A 192 21.34 -4.60 -0.97
CA SER A 192 22.33 -3.71 -1.56
C SER A 192 23.67 -4.40 -1.73
N ASP A 193 24.40 -4.03 -2.78
CA ASP A 193 25.81 -4.38 -2.99
C ASP A 193 26.76 -3.19 -2.74
N GLY A 194 26.24 -2.10 -2.16
CA GLY A 194 26.92 -0.83 -1.94
C GLY A 194 26.37 0.29 -2.82
N ASP A 195 26.28 0.05 -4.14
CA ASP A 195 25.90 1.08 -5.12
C ASP A 195 24.53 0.82 -5.76
N ARG A 196 24.06 -0.43 -5.75
CA ARG A 196 22.84 -0.87 -6.42
C ARG A 196 21.88 -1.48 -5.41
N THR A 197 20.59 -1.39 -5.74
CA THR A 197 19.51 -1.94 -4.90
C THR A 197 18.75 -3.02 -5.64
N ALA A 198 18.30 -4.00 -4.89
CA ALA A 198 17.41 -5.05 -5.33
C ALA A 198 16.32 -5.30 -4.30
N HIS A 199 15.21 -5.88 -4.73
CA HIS A 199 14.06 -6.17 -3.89
C HIS A 199 13.58 -7.59 -4.09
N VAL A 200 13.19 -8.24 -3.01
CA VAL A 200 12.51 -9.54 -3.01
C VAL A 200 11.24 -9.40 -2.21
N LEU A 201 10.10 -9.44 -2.88
CA LEU A 201 8.79 -9.46 -2.25
C LEU A 201 8.27 -10.89 -2.22
N THR A 202 8.15 -11.46 -1.03
CA THR A 202 7.52 -12.77 -0.84
C THR A 202 6.18 -12.59 -0.18
N VAL A 203 5.12 -13.11 -0.80
CA VAL A 203 3.75 -12.98 -0.34
C VAL A 203 3.19 -14.34 0.04
N VAL A 204 2.54 -14.40 1.20
CA VAL A 204 1.73 -15.54 1.65
C VAL A 204 0.27 -15.25 1.34
N TRP A 205 -0.37 -16.22 0.71
CA TRP A 205 -1.76 -16.14 0.27
C TRP A 205 -2.68 -16.97 1.18
N ALA A 206 -3.95 -16.60 1.25
CA ALA A 206 -4.96 -17.28 2.05
C ALA A 206 -5.06 -18.77 1.68
N ASP A 207 -4.97 -19.08 0.39
CA ASP A 207 -4.93 -20.44 -0.13
C ASP A 207 -4.18 -20.54 -1.47
N GLU A 208 -4.13 -21.75 -2.02
CA GLU A 208 -3.44 -22.04 -3.28
C GLU A 208 -4.12 -21.39 -4.50
N SER A 209 -5.44 -21.21 -4.47
CA SER A 209 -6.17 -20.59 -5.55
C SER A 209 -5.88 -19.09 -5.63
N GLU A 210 -5.78 -18.42 -4.48
CA GLU A 210 -5.38 -17.01 -4.36
C GLU A 210 -3.94 -16.79 -4.86
N ALA A 211 -3.01 -17.66 -4.45
CA ALA A 211 -1.65 -17.63 -4.96
C ALA A 211 -1.59 -17.82 -6.49
N ALA A 212 -2.46 -18.68 -7.05
CA ALA A 212 -2.53 -18.89 -8.51
C ALA A 212 -3.17 -17.70 -9.23
N GLU A 213 -4.11 -17.02 -8.60
CA GLU A 213 -4.71 -15.81 -9.16
C GLU A 213 -3.72 -14.66 -9.21
N PHE A 214 -2.92 -14.49 -8.15
CA PHE A 214 -1.81 -13.54 -8.16
C PHE A 214 -0.76 -13.89 -9.21
N GLU A 215 -0.30 -15.14 -9.27
CA GLU A 215 0.72 -15.58 -10.24
C GLU A 215 0.31 -15.27 -11.68
N ARG A 216 -0.95 -15.57 -12.04
CA ARG A 216 -1.51 -15.19 -13.36
C ARG A 216 -1.52 -13.68 -13.59
N ALA A 217 -1.89 -12.89 -12.57
CA ALA A 217 -1.93 -11.44 -12.68
C ALA A 217 -0.54 -10.83 -12.79
N ALA A 218 0.41 -11.32 -12.01
CA ALA A 218 1.79 -10.88 -12.03
C ALA A 218 2.46 -11.22 -13.37
N ASP A 219 2.17 -12.39 -13.95
CA ASP A 219 2.62 -12.76 -15.29
C ASP A 219 2.00 -11.86 -16.38
N GLU A 220 0.70 -11.55 -16.29
CA GLU A 220 0.00 -10.59 -17.16
C GLU A 220 0.63 -9.19 -17.06
N TYR A 221 0.85 -8.71 -15.84
CA TYR A 221 1.51 -7.44 -15.55
C TYR A 221 2.93 -7.41 -16.14
N LEU A 222 3.77 -8.41 -15.85
CA LEU A 222 5.15 -8.46 -16.32
C LEU A 222 5.23 -8.60 -17.84
N SER A 223 4.32 -9.33 -18.47
CA SER A 223 4.26 -9.47 -19.93
C SER A 223 3.86 -8.17 -20.64
N ALA A 224 3.06 -7.32 -19.99
CA ALA A 224 2.75 -5.98 -20.48
C ALA A 224 3.85 -4.97 -20.15
N PHE A 225 4.55 -5.17 -19.03
CA PHE A 225 5.52 -4.23 -18.49
C PHE A 225 6.94 -4.42 -19.04
N ALA A 226 7.38 -5.64 -19.30
CA ALA A 226 8.78 -5.99 -19.55
C ALA A 226 8.92 -7.09 -20.62
N ASP A 227 10.11 -7.25 -21.16
CA ASP A 227 10.39 -8.28 -22.17
C ASP A 227 10.59 -9.63 -21.48
N ARG A 228 9.85 -10.66 -21.90
CA ARG A 228 10.03 -12.01 -21.36
C ARG A 228 11.34 -12.61 -21.85
N THR A 229 12.19 -13.03 -20.91
CA THR A 229 13.52 -13.63 -21.17
C THR A 229 13.60 -15.10 -20.77
N GLY A 230 12.60 -15.62 -20.06
CA GLY A 230 12.47 -17.03 -19.70
C GLY A 230 11.05 -17.35 -19.20
N PRO A 231 10.79 -18.59 -18.74
CA PRO A 231 9.48 -18.99 -18.23
C PRO A 231 8.99 -18.11 -17.08
N ASP A 232 9.90 -17.81 -16.15
CA ASP A 232 9.69 -17.06 -14.90
C ASP A 232 10.43 -15.71 -14.90
N ARG A 233 11.01 -15.30 -16.03
CA ARG A 233 11.97 -14.18 -16.11
C ARG A 233 11.60 -13.13 -17.14
N TYR A 234 11.83 -11.88 -16.74
CA TYR A 234 11.60 -10.69 -17.56
C TYR A 234 12.73 -9.68 -17.40
N ALA A 235 12.90 -8.78 -18.36
CA ALA A 235 13.86 -7.70 -18.30
C ALA A 235 13.28 -6.38 -18.83
N ARG A 236 13.64 -5.27 -18.21
CA ARG A 236 13.33 -3.91 -18.68
C ARG A 236 14.32 -2.91 -18.12
N ALA A 237 14.85 -2.04 -18.97
CA ALA A 237 15.67 -0.89 -18.57
C ALA A 237 16.86 -1.24 -17.64
N GLY A 238 17.53 -2.37 -17.92
CA GLY A 238 18.68 -2.84 -17.12
C GLY A 238 18.31 -3.50 -15.79
N LEU A 239 17.01 -3.70 -15.54
CA LEU A 239 16.49 -4.51 -14.44
C LEU A 239 15.99 -5.83 -14.98
N SER A 240 16.26 -6.88 -14.22
CA SER A 240 15.67 -8.20 -14.37
C SER A 240 14.59 -8.40 -13.30
N TYR A 241 13.62 -9.26 -13.63
CA TYR A 241 12.50 -9.65 -12.78
C TYR A 241 12.40 -11.17 -12.79
N ARG A 242 12.10 -11.78 -11.65
CA ARG A 242 11.81 -13.21 -11.53
C ARG A 242 10.57 -13.43 -10.69
N LEU A 243 9.56 -14.10 -11.24
CA LEU A 243 8.31 -14.45 -10.56
C LEU A 243 8.27 -15.95 -10.30
N GLU A 244 8.23 -16.35 -9.04
CA GLU A 244 8.31 -17.76 -8.65
C GLU A 244 7.19 -18.15 -7.70
N ARG A 245 6.76 -19.40 -7.83
CA ARG A 245 5.94 -20.08 -6.84
C ARG A 245 6.83 -20.91 -5.92
N THR A 246 7.15 -20.38 -4.74
CA THR A 246 8.05 -21.02 -3.77
C THR A 246 7.33 -21.98 -2.81
N GLY A 247 6.00 -22.03 -2.86
CA GLY A 247 5.17 -23.03 -2.20
C GLY A 247 3.71 -22.98 -2.65
N PRO A 248 2.83 -23.88 -2.17
CA PRO A 248 1.42 -23.90 -2.58
C PRO A 248 0.70 -22.58 -2.33
N ARG A 249 1.10 -21.83 -1.30
CA ARG A 249 0.49 -20.55 -0.90
C ARG A 249 1.47 -19.38 -0.94
N VAL A 250 2.63 -19.55 -1.58
CA VAL A 250 3.72 -18.58 -1.48
C VAL A 250 4.22 -18.22 -2.87
N THR A 251 4.26 -16.93 -3.15
CA THR A 251 4.84 -16.39 -4.39
C THR A 251 5.94 -15.41 -4.05
N THR A 252 6.98 -15.38 -4.87
CA THR A 252 8.12 -14.48 -4.71
C THR A 252 8.34 -13.70 -6.01
N LEU A 253 8.38 -12.38 -5.91
CA LEU A 253 8.79 -11.48 -6.99
C LEU A 253 10.14 -10.86 -6.62
N SER A 254 11.17 -11.22 -7.38
CA SER A 254 12.51 -10.64 -7.27
C SER A 254 12.74 -9.60 -8.36
N ILE A 255 13.32 -8.46 -8.01
CA ILE A 255 13.61 -7.35 -8.92
C ILE A 255 15.00 -6.81 -8.60
N GLY A 256 15.83 -6.60 -9.61
CA GLY A 256 17.11 -5.93 -9.43
C GLY A 256 17.92 -5.91 -10.72
N PRO A 257 19.16 -5.40 -10.70
CA PRO A 257 20.06 -5.49 -11.84
C PRO A 257 20.25 -6.94 -12.29
N ASP A 258 20.67 -7.16 -13.54
CA ASP A 258 20.92 -8.52 -14.06
C ASP A 258 21.93 -9.32 -13.21
N ALA A 259 22.87 -8.62 -12.57
CA ALA A 259 23.83 -9.21 -11.63
C ALA A 259 23.22 -9.66 -10.30
N PHE A 260 22.03 -9.16 -9.95
CA PHE A 260 21.29 -9.53 -8.75
C PHE A 260 20.43 -10.76 -8.98
N VAL A 261 19.49 -10.67 -9.94
CA VAL A 261 18.27 -11.48 -9.92
C VAL A 261 18.63 -12.93 -9.69
N PRO A 262 18.27 -13.46 -8.51
CA PRO A 262 18.99 -14.56 -7.92
C PRO A 262 19.10 -15.70 -8.93
N ASN A 263 20.33 -16.00 -9.32
CA ASN A 263 20.67 -17.26 -9.98
C ASN A 263 20.65 -18.41 -8.96
N GLY A 264 20.57 -18.09 -7.66
CA GLY A 264 20.42 -19.03 -6.54
C GLY A 264 18.97 -19.20 -6.06
N THR A 265 18.83 -19.70 -4.83
CA THR A 265 17.55 -20.02 -4.19
C THR A 265 17.09 -18.87 -3.29
N VAL A 266 15.82 -18.45 -3.44
CA VAL A 266 15.10 -17.69 -2.40
C VAL A 266 14.32 -18.70 -1.56
N GLU A 267 14.58 -18.72 -0.26
CA GLU A 267 13.88 -19.62 0.66
C GLU A 267 12.94 -18.81 1.54
N ALA A 268 11.65 -19.11 1.44
CA ALA A 268 10.62 -18.53 2.28
C ALA A 268 10.17 -19.58 3.30
N ASN A 269 10.52 -19.39 4.56
CA ASN A 269 10.01 -20.19 5.66
C ASN A 269 8.77 -19.50 6.23
N VAL A 270 7.60 -20.09 6.00
CA VAL A 270 6.35 -19.53 6.54
C VAL A 270 6.18 -20.02 7.98
N THR A 271 6.40 -19.12 8.93
CA THR A 271 6.07 -19.35 10.34
C THR A 271 4.69 -18.79 10.62
N THR A 272 3.74 -19.66 10.95
CA THR A 272 2.44 -19.24 11.48
C THR A 272 2.55 -18.97 12.97
N THR A 273 3.36 -17.97 13.35
CA THR A 273 3.27 -17.43 14.71
C THR A 273 2.18 -16.36 14.67
N PRO A 274 1.16 -16.40 15.55
CA PRO A 274 0.23 -15.28 15.67
C PRO A 274 1.03 -14.00 15.93
N ALA A 275 0.72 -12.93 15.19
CA ALA A 275 1.24 -11.61 15.53
C ALA A 275 0.91 -11.33 17.01
N SER A 276 1.92 -10.91 17.77
CA SER A 276 1.83 -10.68 19.22
C SER A 276 1.17 -9.35 19.53
#